data_AF-A0A662RPU0-F1
#
_entry.id   AF-A0A662RPU0-F1
#
_cell.length_a   1.000
_cell.length_b   1.000
_cell.length_c   1.000
_cell.angle_alpha   90.00
_cell.angle_beta   90.00
_cell.angle_gamma   90.00
#
_symmetry.space_group_name_H-M   'P 1'
#
loop_
_entity.id
_entity.type
_entity.pdbx_description
1 polymer ?
#
loop_
_entity_poly.entity_id
_entity_poly.type
_entity_poly.pdbx_seq_one_letter_code
_entity_poly.pdbx_strand_id
1 'polypeptide(L)'
;MRDPSFWSNVVTRVLSTYAVVIFAMWWSGFIVAMVVNLEWLDLVWYWVRGLPFVAQIIVWVLFLPGMVGLWIWESSYPALIRLLAFGGIVGWTVLAVSSFLRAVR
;
A
#
# COMPACT_ATOMS: atom_id res chain seq x y z
N MET A 1 15.38 -17.03 32.05
CA MET A 1 14.50 -15.98 31.49
C MET A 1 15.16 -15.47 30.22
N ARG A 2 14.44 -15.37 29.09
CA ARG A 2 15.05 -14.86 27.86
C ARG A 2 15.27 -13.35 27.97
N ASP A 3 16.38 -12.87 27.44
CA ASP A 3 16.72 -11.44 27.50
C ASP A 3 15.66 -10.57 26.81
N PRO A 4 15.38 -9.35 27.31
CA PRO A 4 14.45 -8.42 26.69
C PRO A 4 14.77 -8.13 25.22
N SER A 5 16.05 -8.13 24.85
CA SER A 5 16.54 -7.95 23.47
C SER A 5 16.15 -9.09 22.54
N PHE A 6 15.99 -10.32 23.06
CA PHE A 6 15.50 -11.45 22.27
C PHE A 6 14.05 -11.21 21.84
N TRP A 7 13.20 -10.75 22.76
CA TRP A 7 11.78 -10.51 22.47
C TRP A 7 11.57 -9.34 21.51
N SER A 8 12.34 -8.25 21.65
CA SER A 8 12.26 -7.13 20.70
C SER A 8 12.63 -7.59 19.29
N ASN A 9 13.70 -8.38 19.14
CA ASN A 9 14.15 -8.83 17.82
C ASN A 9 13.13 -9.77 17.16
N VAL A 10 12.54 -10.70 17.93
CA VAL A 10 11.50 -11.60 17.41
C VAL A 10 10.25 -10.83 17.02
N VAL A 11 9.74 -9.95 17.89
CA VAL A 11 8.52 -9.17 17.63
C VAL A 11 8.71 -8.28 16.41
N THR A 12 9.82 -7.55 16.31
CA THR A 12 10.08 -6.67 15.17
C THR A 12 10.19 -7.48 13.88
N ARG A 13 10.88 -8.62 13.88
CA ARG A 13 11.02 -9.46 12.68
C ARG A 13 9.67 -10.02 12.20
N VAL A 14 8.83 -10.45 13.14
CA VAL A 14 7.47 -10.95 12.83
C VAL A 14 6.61 -9.83 12.27
N LEU A 15 6.57 -8.67 12.93
CA LEU A 15 5.81 -7.50 12.46
C LEU A 15 6.26 -7.03 11.08
N SER A 16 7.57 -6.94 10.84
CA SER A 16 8.11 -6.54 9.53
C SER A 16 7.72 -7.54 8.44
N THR A 17 7.76 -8.85 8.75
CA THR A 17 7.36 -9.89 7.78
C THR A 17 5.88 -9.77 7.42
N TYR A 18 5.01 -9.59 8.42
CA TYR A 18 3.58 -9.38 8.16
C TYR A 18 3.31 -8.11 7.35
N ALA A 19 4.00 -7.00 7.66
CA ALA A 19 3.87 -5.78 6.89
C ALA A 19 4.18 -6.00 5.40
N VAL A 20 5.28 -6.71 5.10
CA VAL A 20 5.66 -7.05 3.72
C VAL A 20 4.57 -7.86 3.02
N VAL A 21 4.07 -8.90 3.68
CA VAL A 21 3.05 -9.80 3.10
C VAL A 21 1.76 -9.03 2.84
N ILE A 22 1.32 -8.19 3.77
CA ILE A 22 0.11 -7.37 3.64
C ILE A 22 0.26 -6.39 2.46
N PHE A 23 1.38 -5.66 2.37
CA PHE A 23 1.60 -4.73 1.26
C PHE A 23 1.74 -5.46 -0.09
N ALA A 24 2.41 -6.61 -0.13
CA ALA A 24 2.52 -7.41 -1.34
C ALA A 24 1.15 -7.92 -1.82
N MET A 25 0.33 -8.43 -0.90
CA MET A 25 -1.03 -8.89 -1.21
C MET A 25 -1.91 -7.73 -1.69
N TRP A 26 -1.82 -6.57 -1.02
CA TRP A 26 -2.53 -5.35 -1.41
C TRP A 26 -2.18 -4.90 -2.83
N TRP A 27 -0.89 -4.76 -3.14
CA TRP A 27 -0.45 -4.38 -4.48
C TRP A 27 -0.80 -5.42 -5.54
N SER A 28 -0.73 -6.71 -5.21
CA SER A 28 -1.14 -7.78 -6.12
C SER A 28 -2.62 -7.65 -6.47
N GLY A 29 -3.49 -7.40 -5.47
CA GLY A 29 -4.92 -7.16 -5.70
C GLY A 29 -5.17 -5.96 -6.60
N PHE A 30 -4.43 -4.87 -6.41
CA PHE A 30 -4.51 -3.68 -7.25
C PHE A 30 -4.12 -3.99 -8.71
N ILE A 31 -2.99 -4.67 -8.92
CA ILE A 31 -2.49 -5.03 -10.25
C ILE A 31 -3.48 -5.98 -10.95
N VAL A 32 -4.05 -6.95 -10.21
CA VAL A 32 -5.10 -7.84 -10.74
C VAL A 32 -6.31 -7.03 -11.18
N ALA A 33 -6.77 -6.07 -10.38
CA ALA A 33 -7.87 -5.18 -10.77
C ALA A 33 -7.52 -4.40 -12.05
N MET A 34 -6.30 -3.87 -12.17
CA MET A 34 -5.86 -3.17 -13.39
C MET A 34 -5.91 -4.04 -14.66
N VAL A 35 -5.53 -5.31 -14.54
CA VAL A 35 -5.42 -6.22 -15.70
C VAL A 35 -6.76 -6.88 -16.04
N VAL A 36 -7.57 -7.19 -15.03
CA VAL A 36 -8.81 -7.96 -15.19
C VAL A 36 -10.01 -7.07 -15.43
N ASN A 37 -10.26 -6.09 -14.54
CA ASN A 37 -11.38 -5.16 -14.68
C ASN A 37 -11.10 -3.83 -13.96
N LEU A 38 -10.92 -2.78 -14.76
CA LEU A 38 -10.67 -1.42 -14.28
C LEU A 38 -11.82 -0.87 -13.43
N GLU A 39 -13.06 -1.30 -13.68
CA GLU A 39 -14.24 -0.86 -12.93
C GLU A 39 -14.12 -1.20 -11.44
N TRP A 40 -13.33 -2.21 -11.06
CA TRP A 40 -13.11 -2.54 -9.66
C TRP A 40 -12.35 -1.42 -8.92
N LEU A 41 -11.42 -0.74 -9.60
CA LEU A 41 -10.72 0.40 -9.01
C LEU A 41 -11.68 1.58 -8.84
N ASP A 42 -12.55 1.80 -9.83
CA ASP A 42 -13.56 2.85 -9.79
C ASP A 42 -14.56 2.61 -8.65
N LEU A 43 -15.02 1.37 -8.46
CA LEU A 43 -15.91 0.98 -7.36
C LEU A 43 -15.29 1.26 -6.00
N VAL A 44 -14.01 0.89 -5.79
CA VAL A 44 -13.31 1.16 -4.54
C VAL A 44 -13.13 2.67 -4.34
N TRP A 45 -12.77 3.40 -5.39
CA TRP A 45 -12.64 4.85 -5.33
C TRP A 45 -13.94 5.54 -4.94
N TYR A 46 -15.05 5.22 -5.62
CA TYR A 46 -16.36 5.79 -5.29
C TYR A 46 -16.83 5.41 -3.89
N TRP A 47 -16.56 4.17 -3.46
CA TRP A 47 -16.87 3.75 -2.09
C TRP A 47 -16.13 4.61 -1.06
N VAL A 48 -14.81 4.84 -1.23
CA VAL A 48 -14.05 5.72 -0.32
C VAL A 48 -14.60 7.14 -0.36
N ARG A 49 -14.89 7.68 -1.56
CA ARG A 49 -15.43 9.04 -1.73
C ARG A 49 -16.83 9.21 -1.15
N GLY A 50 -17.58 8.13 -0.97
CA GLY A 50 -18.90 8.11 -0.33
C GLY A 50 -18.87 8.12 1.20
N LEU A 51 -17.70 7.92 1.83
CA LEU A 51 -17.59 7.90 3.29
C LEU A 51 -17.70 9.32 3.90
N PRO A 52 -18.11 9.46 5.17
CA PRO A 52 -17.98 10.72 5.91
C PRO A 52 -16.52 11.20 5.96
N PHE A 53 -16.30 12.51 6.00
CA PHE A 53 -14.96 13.12 5.88
C PHE A 53 -13.92 12.53 6.85
N VAL A 54 -14.30 12.31 8.12
CA VAL A 54 -13.41 11.71 9.13
C VAL A 54 -13.01 10.29 8.75
N ALA A 55 -13.96 9.48 8.26
CA ALA A 55 -13.69 8.12 7.81
C ALA A 55 -12.81 8.11 6.56
N GLN A 56 -13.00 9.06 5.62
CA GLN A 56 -12.09 9.23 4.49
C GLN A 56 -10.65 9.47 4.96
N ILE A 57 -10.44 10.42 5.89
CA ILE A 57 -9.10 10.71 6.43
C ILE A 57 -8.47 9.45 7.02
N ILE A 58 -9.22 8.68 7.81
CA ILE A 58 -8.72 7.44 8.41
C ILE A 58 -8.26 6.45 7.33
N VAL A 59 -9.08 6.23 6.30
CA VAL A 59 -8.72 5.34 5.18
C VAL A 59 -7.48 5.84 4.45
N TRP A 60 -7.39 7.15 4.17
CA TRP A 60 -6.23 7.77 3.55
C TRP A 60 -4.96 7.62 4.37
N VAL A 61 -5.03 7.75 5.70
CA VAL A 61 -3.86 7.60 6.56
C VAL A 61 -3.41 6.14 6.65
N LEU A 62 -4.34 5.20 6.81
CA LEU A 62 -4.02 3.77 6.96
C LEU A 62 -3.52 3.14 5.67
N PHE A 63 -4.11 3.52 4.53
CA PHE A 63 -3.84 2.91 3.23
C PHE A 63 -3.20 3.91 2.26
N LEU A 64 -2.41 4.85 2.78
CA LEU A 64 -1.89 5.99 2.03
C LEU A 64 -1.27 5.62 0.68
N PRO A 65 -0.37 4.63 0.58
CA PRO A 65 0.21 4.28 -0.72
C PRO A 65 -0.81 3.71 -1.70
N GLY A 66 -1.78 2.92 -1.20
CA GLY A 66 -2.86 2.37 -2.01
C GLY A 66 -3.83 3.45 -2.48
N MET A 67 -4.18 4.39 -1.61
CA MET A 67 -5.05 5.53 -1.93
C MET A 67 -4.40 6.49 -2.92
N VAL A 68 -3.08 6.71 -2.80
CA VAL A 68 -2.31 7.44 -3.82
C VAL A 68 -2.34 6.69 -5.15
N GLY A 69 -2.20 5.36 -5.15
CA GLY A 69 -2.34 4.53 -6.35
C GLY A 69 -3.72 4.69 -7.02
N LEU A 70 -4.81 4.61 -6.25
CA LEU A 70 -6.18 4.84 -6.74
C LEU A 70 -6.36 6.26 -7.27
N TRP A 71 -5.85 7.26 -6.56
CA TRP A 71 -5.95 8.65 -6.99
C TRP A 71 -5.18 8.93 -8.27
N ILE A 72 -3.98 8.36 -8.44
CA ILE A 72 -3.23 8.42 -9.71
C ILE A 72 -4.05 7.81 -10.84
N TRP A 73 -4.72 6.69 -10.56
CA TRP A 73 -5.52 5.98 -11.55
C TRP A 73 -6.75 6.78 -11.99
N GLU A 74 -7.46 7.40 -11.04
CA GLU A 74 -8.65 8.21 -11.32
C GLU A 74 -8.31 9.58 -11.94
N SER A 75 -7.13 10.12 -11.66
CA SER A 75 -6.70 11.45 -12.13
C SER A 75 -6.74 11.55 -13.65
N SER A 76 -7.14 12.68 -14.22
CA SER A 76 -7.26 12.92 -15.67
C SER A 76 -5.93 12.94 -16.46
N TYR A 77 -4.84 12.45 -15.87
CA TYR A 77 -3.54 12.35 -16.52
C TYR A 77 -3.56 11.36 -17.70
N PRO A 78 -2.72 11.60 -18.72
CA PRO A 78 -2.42 10.63 -19.77
C PRO A 78 -1.98 9.27 -19.20
N ALA A 79 -2.35 8.18 -19.89
CA ALA A 79 -2.08 6.81 -19.45
C ALA A 79 -0.60 6.56 -19.11
N LEU A 80 0.33 7.08 -19.92
CA LEU A 80 1.76 6.96 -19.66
C LEU A 80 2.17 7.57 -18.30
N ILE A 81 1.64 8.75 -17.97
CA ILE A 81 1.93 9.44 -16.71
C ILE A 81 1.35 8.65 -15.54
N ARG A 82 0.12 8.12 -15.68
CA ARG A 82 -0.49 7.26 -14.65
C ARG A 82 0.37 6.02 -14.38
N LEU A 83 0.83 5.34 -15.43
CA LEU A 83 1.67 4.14 -15.30
C LEU A 83 3.03 4.44 -14.65
N LEU A 84 3.68 5.56 -15.02
CA LEU A 84 4.94 5.98 -14.43
C LEU A 84 4.77 6.36 -12.95
N ALA A 85 3.74 7.13 -12.61
CA ALA A 85 3.46 7.51 -11.23
C ALA A 85 3.07 6.29 -10.39
N PHE A 86 2.27 5.37 -10.95
CA PHE A 86 1.90 4.11 -10.32
C PHE A 86 3.13 3.23 -10.08
N GLY A 87 3.96 3.01 -11.11
CA GLY A 87 5.22 2.29 -10.97
C GLY A 87 6.15 2.94 -9.95
N GLY A 88 6.19 4.27 -9.91
CA GLY A 88 6.93 5.05 -8.92
C GLY A 88 6.48 4.80 -7.49
N ILE A 89 5.17 4.84 -7.20
CA ILE A 89 4.67 4.59 -5.84
C ILE A 89 4.84 3.13 -5.42
N VAL A 90 4.62 2.17 -6.34
CA VAL A 90 4.88 0.75 -6.09
C VAL A 90 6.36 0.55 -5.78
N GLY A 91 7.26 1.06 -6.64
CA GLY A 91 8.70 0.96 -6.45
C GLY A 91 9.16 1.60 -5.14
N TRP A 92 8.67 2.80 -4.82
CA TRP A 92 8.97 3.48 -3.56
C TRP A 92 8.53 2.67 -2.35
N THR A 93 7.32 2.10 -2.36
CA THR A 93 6.84 1.29 -1.22
C THR A 93 7.65 0.01 -1.03
N VAL A 94 8.02 -0.67 -2.12
CA VAL A 94 8.89 -1.84 -2.05
C VAL A 94 10.26 -1.47 -1.47
N LEU A 95 10.84 -0.34 -1.90
CA LEU A 95 12.10 0.16 -1.37
C LEU A 95 11.99 0.52 0.12
N ALA A 96 10.94 1.23 0.53
CA ALA A 96 10.72 1.63 1.91
C ALA A 96 10.52 0.42 2.84
N VAL A 97 9.76 -0.59 2.41
CA VAL A 97 9.55 -1.81 3.19
C VAL A 97 10.84 -2.65 3.26
N SER A 98 11.57 -2.77 2.14
CA SER A 98 12.81 -3.55 2.11
C SER A 98 13.95 -2.90 2.89
N SER A 99 14.05 -1.57 2.92
CA SER A 99 15.03 -0.86 3.73
C SER A 99 14.74 -1.00 5.22
N PHE A 100 13.46 -0.98 5.62
CA PHE A 100 13.06 -1.28 6.99
C PHE A 100 13.46 -2.70 7.42
N LEU A 101 13.28 -3.71 6.55
CA LEU A 101 13.76 -5.07 6.82
C LEU A 101 15.27 -5.14 7.03
N ARG A 102 16.06 -4.36 6.26
CA ARG A 102 17.52 -4.31 6.42
C ARG A 102 17.93 -3.64 7.72
N ALA A 103 17.20 -2.62 8.17
CA ALA A 103 17.48 -1.92 9.41
C ALA A 103 17.11 -2.74 10.67
N VAL A 104 16.13 -3.64 10.55
CA VAL A 104 15.65 -4.50 11.63
C VAL A 104 16.47 -5.80 11.77
N ARG A 105 17.21 -6.18 10.73
CA ARG A 105 18.05 -7.39 10.72
C ARG A 105 19.39 -7.15 11.38
#